data_AF-A0A2Z5PQ83-F1
#
_entry.id   AF-A0A2Z5PQ83-F1
#
_cell.length_a   1.000
_cell.length_b   1.000
_cell.length_c   1.000
_cell.angle_alpha   90.00
_cell.angle_beta   90.00
_cell.angle_gamma   90.00
#
_symmetry.space_group_name_H-M   'P 1'
#
loop_
_entity.id
_entity.type
_entity.pdbx_description
1 polymer ?
#
loop_
_entity_poly.entity_id
_entity_poly.type
_entity_poly.pdbx_seq_one_letter_code
_entity_poly.pdbx_strand_id
1 'polypeptide(L)'
;MKIIHFIIPILLLLSAIPLGFASSSGTVVIASTPADAILAAQYAKAMGYKFVYTPGGELSADAKNAVKYSDKVIMIGGPDAISENVENQLNEQVSSVERVWGADGVDTSLALLKRLIIEILSLKLNIAVLNWT
;
A
#
# COMPACT_ATOMS: atom_id res chain seq x y z
N MET A 1 -13.26 -43.61 -12.01
CA MET A 1 -13.63 -42.37 -12.74
C MET A 1 -14.68 -41.49 -12.00
N LYS A 2 -14.67 -41.37 -10.66
CA LYS A 2 -15.66 -40.56 -9.91
C LYS A 2 -15.09 -39.30 -9.22
N ILE A 3 -13.77 -39.20 -9.05
CA ILE A 3 -13.12 -38.08 -8.35
C ILE A 3 -12.95 -36.83 -9.24
N ILE A 4 -12.77 -36.99 -10.54
CA ILE A 4 -12.51 -35.87 -11.48
C ILE A 4 -13.70 -34.89 -11.54
N HIS A 5 -14.93 -35.41 -11.44
CA HIS A 5 -16.16 -34.59 -11.42
C HIS A 5 -16.28 -33.69 -10.19
N PHE A 6 -15.58 -34.02 -9.09
CA PHE A 6 -15.58 -33.22 -7.86
C PHE A 6 -14.52 -32.11 -7.87
N ILE A 7 -13.43 -32.31 -8.63
CA ILE A 7 -12.31 -31.36 -8.69
C ILE A 7 -12.63 -30.20 -9.65
N ILE A 8 -13.31 -30.47 -10.77
CA ILE A 8 -13.68 -29.46 -11.78
C ILE A 8 -14.48 -28.29 -11.18
N PRO A 9 -15.56 -28.50 -10.38
CA PRO A 9 -16.31 -27.38 -9.80
C PRO A 9 -15.47 -26.61 -8.77
N ILE A 10 -14.61 -27.29 -8.00
CA ILE A 10 -13.69 -26.64 -7.06
C ILE A 10 -12.68 -25.73 -7.78
N LEU A 11 -12.16 -26.17 -8.94
CA LEU A 11 -11.21 -25.40 -9.73
C LEU A 11 -11.86 -24.18 -10.39
N LEU A 12 -13.12 -24.34 -10.84
CA LEU A 12 -13.94 -23.24 -11.35
C LEU A 12 -14.21 -22.19 -10.25
N LEU A 13 -14.58 -22.63 -9.05
CA LEU A 13 -14.74 -21.74 -7.89
C LEU A 13 -13.43 -21.02 -7.51
N LEU A 14 -12.29 -21.72 -7.53
CA LEU A 14 -10.99 -21.11 -7.24
C LEU A 14 -10.61 -20.03 -8.27
N SER A 15 -10.94 -20.23 -9.54
CA SER A 15 -10.68 -19.23 -10.60
C SER A 15 -11.53 -17.96 -10.47
N ALA A 16 -12.69 -18.04 -9.82
CA ALA A 16 -13.57 -16.91 -9.58
C ALA A 16 -13.14 -16.04 -8.38
N ILE A 17 -12.20 -16.52 -7.57
CA ILE A 17 -11.59 -15.72 -6.51
C ILE A 17 -10.56 -14.80 -7.19
N PRO A 18 -10.74 -13.47 -7.20
CA PRO A 18 -9.70 -12.58 -7.69
C PRO A 18 -8.46 -12.77 -6.80
N LEU A 19 -7.44 -13.44 -7.33
CA LEU A 19 -6.11 -13.64 -6.73
C LEU A 19 -5.36 -12.32 -6.44
N GLY A 20 -6.00 -11.17 -6.65
CA GLY A 20 -5.41 -9.83 -6.54
C GLY A 20 -5.55 -9.14 -5.18
N PHE A 21 -6.26 -9.71 -4.20
CA PHE A 21 -6.47 -9.05 -2.91
C PHE A 21 -6.39 -10.01 -1.73
N ALA A 22 -5.22 -10.60 -1.53
CA ALA A 22 -4.85 -11.15 -0.25
C ALA A 22 -3.35 -10.92 -0.03
N SER A 23 -2.99 -9.71 0.37
CA SER A 23 -1.73 -9.48 1.08
C SER A 23 -2.06 -8.84 2.42
N SER A 24 -1.82 -9.62 3.47
CA SER A 24 -2.11 -9.36 4.87
C SER A 24 -1.14 -8.36 5.51
N SER A 25 -0.59 -7.41 4.76
CA SER A 25 0.10 -6.28 5.40
C SER A 25 -0.97 -5.26 5.74
N GLY A 26 -1.18 -4.97 7.02
CA GLY A 26 -2.01 -3.85 7.48
C GLY A 26 -1.44 -2.48 7.07
N THR A 27 -0.81 -2.37 5.90
CA THR A 27 -0.23 -1.16 5.35
C THR A 27 -1.23 -0.45 4.45
N VAL A 28 -1.53 0.80 4.77
CA VAL A 28 -2.35 1.69 3.94
C VAL A 28 -1.48 2.81 3.38
N VAL A 29 -1.53 3.02 2.08
CA VAL A 29 -0.86 4.12 1.38
C VAL A 29 -1.86 5.24 1.14
N ILE A 30 -1.50 6.46 1.51
CA ILE A 30 -2.35 7.65 1.41
C ILE A 30 -1.66 8.73 0.59
N ALA A 31 -2.41 9.37 -0.31
CA ALA A 31 -1.97 10.55 -1.05
C ALA A 31 -3.11 11.57 -1.19
N SER A 32 -2.76 12.86 -1.24
CA SER A 32 -3.72 13.97 -1.26
C SER A 32 -3.71 14.77 -2.57
N THR A 33 -2.56 14.86 -3.25
CA THR A 33 -2.49 15.50 -4.57
C THR A 33 -2.75 14.51 -5.69
N PRO A 34 -3.33 14.93 -6.84
CA PRO A 34 -3.51 14.05 -7.99
C PRO A 34 -2.19 13.46 -8.52
N ALA A 35 -1.12 14.24 -8.53
CA ALA A 35 0.18 13.81 -9.03
C ALA A 35 0.79 12.71 -8.14
N ASP A 36 0.81 12.93 -6.82
CA ASP A 36 1.31 11.95 -5.87
C ASP A 36 0.42 10.70 -5.82
N ALA A 37 -0.90 10.87 -5.97
CA ALA A 37 -1.87 9.78 -5.98
C ALA A 37 -1.62 8.77 -7.10
N ILE A 38 -1.28 9.22 -8.31
CA ILE A 38 -0.97 8.32 -9.43
C ILE A 38 0.24 7.45 -9.08
N LEU A 39 1.29 8.05 -8.54
CA LEU A 39 2.52 7.33 -8.20
C LEU A 39 2.33 6.40 -7.00
N ALA A 40 1.63 6.90 -5.97
CA ALA A 40 1.27 6.16 -4.77
C ALA A 40 0.41 4.93 -5.09
N ALA A 41 -0.55 5.05 -6.02
CA ALA A 41 -1.37 3.93 -6.46
C ALA A 41 -0.52 2.84 -7.13
N GLN A 42 0.44 3.21 -7.96
CA GLN A 42 1.34 2.27 -8.63
C GLN A 42 2.28 1.58 -7.64
N TYR A 43 2.83 2.33 -6.68
CA TYR A 43 3.62 1.80 -5.57
C TYR A 43 2.81 0.81 -4.73
N ALA A 44 1.61 1.21 -4.28
CA ALA A 44 0.73 0.36 -3.49
C ALA A 44 0.36 -0.92 -4.25
N LYS A 45 0.06 -0.82 -5.54
CA LYS A 45 -0.20 -1.97 -6.40
C LYS A 45 1.00 -2.91 -6.50
N ALA A 46 2.21 -2.37 -6.66
CA ALA A 46 3.43 -3.17 -6.76
C ALA A 46 3.72 -3.95 -5.46
N MET A 47 3.38 -3.37 -4.31
CA MET A 47 3.60 -3.96 -2.99
C MET A 47 2.40 -4.76 -2.44
N GLY A 48 1.24 -4.70 -3.12
CA GLY A 48 0.00 -5.31 -2.65
C GLY A 48 -0.63 -4.57 -1.45
N TYR A 49 -0.37 -3.27 -1.29
CA TYR A 49 -0.92 -2.43 -0.23
C TYR A 49 -2.27 -1.83 -0.60
N LYS A 50 -3.09 -1.49 0.41
CA LYS A 50 -4.32 -0.73 0.20
C LYS A 50 -3.98 0.72 -0.10
N PHE A 51 -4.49 1.28 -1.19
CA PHE A 51 -4.34 2.69 -1.53
C PHE A 51 -5.62 3.47 -1.23
N VAL A 52 -5.48 4.67 -0.66
CA VAL A 52 -6.58 5.62 -0.47
C VAL A 52 -6.17 7.02 -0.91
N TYR A 53 -7.03 7.63 -1.72
CA TYR A 53 -6.90 9.03 -2.12
C TYR A 53 -7.70 9.93 -1.17
N THR A 54 -7.08 11.00 -0.68
CA THR A 54 -7.68 11.93 0.30
C THR A 54 -7.46 13.40 -0.09
N PRO A 55 -8.20 13.91 -1.09
CA PRO A 55 -8.07 15.31 -1.48
C PRO A 55 -8.60 16.25 -0.40
N GLY A 56 -8.06 17.46 -0.33
CA GLY A 56 -8.63 18.56 0.47
C GLY A 56 -7.98 18.80 1.83
N GLY A 57 -6.77 18.27 2.08
CA GLY A 57 -5.97 18.62 3.27
C GLY A 57 -6.42 17.97 4.58
N GLU A 58 -7.48 17.17 4.53
CA GLU A 58 -8.01 16.36 5.64
C GLU A 58 -8.15 14.89 5.21
N LEU A 59 -8.27 13.99 6.20
CA LEU A 59 -8.58 12.58 5.93
C LEU A 59 -10.06 12.42 5.51
N SER A 60 -10.26 11.87 4.32
CA SER A 60 -11.56 11.46 3.81
C SER A 60 -12.17 10.36 4.69
N ALA A 61 -13.48 10.17 4.59
CA ALA A 61 -14.16 9.09 5.31
C ALA A 61 -13.57 7.72 4.97
N ASP A 62 -13.21 7.50 3.71
CA ASP A 62 -12.57 6.27 3.24
C ASP A 62 -11.17 6.10 3.83
N ALA A 63 -10.40 7.19 3.95
CA ALA A 63 -9.08 7.16 4.58
C ALA A 63 -9.19 6.80 6.06
N LYS A 64 -10.10 7.44 6.81
CA LYS A 64 -10.35 7.13 8.23
C LYS A 64 -10.74 5.66 8.42
N ASN A 65 -11.62 5.14 7.57
CA ASN A 65 -12.05 3.75 7.64
C ASN A 65 -10.93 2.76 7.28
N ALA A 66 -10.08 3.09 6.31
CA ALA A 66 -8.96 2.25 5.94
C ALA A 66 -7.88 2.20 7.03
N VAL A 67 -7.58 3.35 7.64
CA VAL A 67 -6.55 3.52 8.67
C VAL A 67 -6.93 2.81 9.98
N LYS A 68 -8.21 2.78 10.33
CA LYS A 68 -8.72 2.20 11.59
C LYS A 68 -8.24 0.76 11.88
N TYR A 69 -8.06 -0.05 10.83
CA TYR A 69 -7.64 -1.44 10.94
C TYR A 69 -6.25 -1.68 10.32
N SER A 70 -5.47 -0.61 10.16
CA SER A 70 -4.12 -0.67 9.61
C SER A 70 -3.09 -0.71 10.73
N ASP A 71 -2.05 -1.50 10.53
CA ASP A 71 -0.86 -1.53 11.38
C ASP A 71 0.10 -0.40 11.02
N LYS A 72 0.12 -0.03 9.72
CA LYS A 72 1.05 0.93 9.14
C LYS A 72 0.36 1.86 8.16
N VAL A 73 0.71 3.14 8.19
CA VAL A 73 0.32 4.12 7.17
C VAL A 73 1.56 4.69 6.50
N ILE A 74 1.54 4.74 5.17
CA ILE A 74 2.57 5.40 4.36
C ILE A 74 1.92 6.58 3.63
N MET A 75 2.29 7.79 4.03
CA MET A 75 1.85 9.04 3.43
C MET A 75 2.78 9.43 2.29
N ILE A 76 2.22 9.72 1.12
CA ILE A 76 2.96 10.20 -0.06
C ILE A 76 2.61 11.67 -0.29
N GLY A 77 3.62 12.53 -0.20
CA GLY A 77 3.48 13.97 -0.37
C GLY A 77 4.01 14.77 0.83
N GLY A 78 4.49 15.98 0.54
CA GLY A 78 5.03 16.90 1.54
C GLY A 78 3.97 17.51 2.47
N PRO A 79 4.39 18.37 3.42
CA PRO A 79 3.48 19.03 4.38
C PRO A 79 2.35 19.84 3.73
N ASP A 80 2.60 20.43 2.56
CA ASP A 80 1.59 21.18 1.80
C ASP A 80 0.50 20.27 1.20
N ALA A 81 0.85 19.01 0.90
CA ALA A 81 -0.08 18.02 0.38
C ALA A 81 -0.87 17.33 1.49
N ILE A 82 -0.16 16.89 2.54
CA ILE A 82 -0.71 16.23 3.73
C ILE A 82 -0.20 17.00 4.93
N SER A 83 -1.09 17.73 5.62
CA SER A 83 -0.72 18.59 6.74
C SER A 83 -0.12 17.80 7.90
N GLU A 84 0.70 18.47 8.72
CA GLU A 84 1.23 17.91 9.98
C GLU A 84 0.09 17.52 10.94
N ASN A 85 -1.03 18.25 10.91
CA ASN A 85 -2.21 17.91 11.71
C ASN A 85 -2.77 16.52 11.31
N VAL A 86 -2.86 16.22 10.02
CA VAL A 86 -3.27 14.88 9.55
C VAL A 86 -2.25 13.82 9.98
N GLU A 87 -0.95 14.11 9.87
CA GLU A 87 0.10 13.20 10.31
C GLU A 87 0.01 12.89 11.81
N ASN A 88 -0.24 13.90 12.64
CA ASN A 88 -0.42 13.74 14.08
C ASN A 88 -1.65 12.89 14.41
N GLN A 89 -2.78 13.14 13.73
CA GLN A 89 -3.99 12.32 13.87
C GLN A 89 -3.74 10.85 13.52
N LEU A 90 -2.93 10.58 12.49
CA LEU A 90 -2.57 9.22 12.10
C LEU A 90 -1.64 8.56 13.13
N ASN A 91 -0.67 9.29 13.67
CA ASN A 91 0.25 8.78 14.70
C ASN A 91 -0.46 8.43 16.01
N GLU A 92 -1.58 9.09 16.33
CA GLU A 92 -2.42 8.75 17.48
C GLU A 92 -3.24 7.47 17.27
N GLN A 93 -3.49 7.07 16.02
CA GLN A 93 -4.40 5.98 15.67
C GLN A 93 -3.70 4.71 15.20
N VAL A 94 -2.47 4.82 14.68
CA VAL A 94 -1.75 3.74 14.01
C VAL A 94 -0.36 3.55 14.62
N SER A 95 0.08 2.31 14.72
CA SER A 95 1.35 1.96 15.36
C SER A 95 2.59 2.49 14.62
N SER A 96 2.50 2.69 13.31
CA SER A 96 3.60 3.17 12.48
C SER A 96 3.06 4.07 11.37
N VAL A 97 3.51 5.32 11.36
CA VAL A 97 3.27 6.26 10.27
C VAL A 97 4.60 6.66 9.66
N GLU A 98 4.69 6.56 8.34
CA GLU A 98 5.86 6.99 7.58
C GLU A 98 5.44 7.96 6.48
N ARG A 99 6.29 8.97 6.21
CA ARG A 99 6.08 9.92 5.12
C ARG A 99 7.17 9.76 4.06
N VAL A 100 6.77 9.66 2.80
CA VAL A 100 7.66 9.67 1.64
C VAL A 100 7.38 10.94 0.85
N TRP A 101 8.38 11.82 0.78
CA TRP A 101 8.26 13.12 0.13
C TRP A 101 9.64 13.69 -0.22
N GLY A 102 9.63 14.70 -1.07
CA GLY A 102 10.80 15.50 -1.46
C GLY A 102 10.45 16.99 -1.54
N ALA A 103 11.41 17.83 -1.95
CA ALA A 103 11.20 19.28 -1.99
C ALA A 103 10.08 19.69 -2.97
N ASP A 104 9.85 18.90 -4.02
CA ASP A 104 8.78 19.06 -4.98
C ASP A 104 8.20 17.70 -5.44
N GLY A 105 7.31 17.74 -6.43
CA GLY A 105 6.70 16.53 -6.99
C GLY A 105 7.70 15.60 -7.70
N VAL A 106 8.79 16.13 -8.25
CA VAL A 106 9.85 15.34 -8.90
C VAL A 106 10.66 14.62 -7.84
N ASP A 107 11.07 15.31 -6.78
CA ASP A 107 11.81 14.71 -5.68
C ASP A 107 10.97 13.68 -4.91
N THR A 108 9.66 13.94 -4.74
CA THR A 108 8.72 12.98 -4.15
C THR A 108 8.64 11.71 -5.00
N SER A 109 8.57 11.85 -6.33
CA SER A 109 8.59 10.72 -7.27
C SER A 109 9.87 9.89 -7.13
N LEU A 110 11.01 10.57 -7.03
CA LEU A 110 12.31 9.93 -6.89
C LEU A 110 12.45 9.22 -5.53
N ALA A 111 11.97 9.83 -4.45
CA ALA A 111 11.96 9.24 -3.11
C ALA A 111 11.11 7.96 -3.10
N LEU A 112 9.93 7.98 -3.71
CA LEU A 112 9.05 6.82 -3.80
C LEU A 112 9.65 5.71 -4.67
N LEU A 113 10.28 6.06 -5.79
CA LEU A 113 10.97 5.08 -6.66
C LEU A 113 12.13 4.40 -5.93
N LYS A 114 12.97 5.18 -5.22
CA LYS A 114 14.08 4.63 -4.42
C LYS A 114 13.56 3.64 -3.37
N ARG A 115 12.50 4.03 -2.67
CA ARG A 115 11.83 3.15 -1.69
C ARG A 115 11.36 1.85 -2.32
N LEU A 116 10.62 1.92 -3.43
CA LEU A 116 10.12 0.75 -4.15
C LEU A 116 11.24 -0.22 -4.52
N ILE A 117 12.35 0.30 -5.04
CA ILE A 117 13.51 -0.52 -5.43
C ILE A 117 14.09 -1.24 -4.20
N ILE A 118 14.29 -0.53 -3.09
CA ILE A 118 14.84 -1.09 -1.85
C ILE A 118 13.91 -2.19 -1.30
N GLU A 119 12.60 -1.96 -1.25
CA GLU A 119 11.65 -2.94 -0.74
C GLU A 119 11.54 -4.18 -1.64
N ILE A 120 11.54 -4.02 -2.97
CA ILE A 120 11.57 -5.17 -3.88
C ILE A 120 12.86 -5.98 -3.72
N LEU A 121 14.01 -5.32 -3.55
CA LEU A 121 15.29 -6.00 -3.36
C LEU A 121 15.34 -6.77 -2.03
N SER A 122 14.82 -6.19 -0.95
CA SER A 122 14.76 -6.88 0.35
C SER A 122 13.85 -8.11 0.31
N LEU A 123 12.70 -8.03 -0.37
CA LEU A 123 11.82 -9.18 -0.57
C LEU A 123 12.50 -10.29 -1.37
N LYS A 124 13.20 -9.96 -2.46
CA LYS A 124 13.94 -10.94 -3.27
C LYS A 124 15.06 -11.60 -2.49
N LEU A 125 15.81 -10.83 -1.69
CA LEU A 125 16.90 -11.35 -0.88
C LEU A 125 16.37 -12.31 0.20
N ASN A 126 15.27 -11.97 0.87
CA ASN A 126 14.68 -12.84 1.89
C ASN A 126 14.22 -14.18 1.32
N ILE A 127 13.59 -14.18 0.14
CA ILE A 127 13.21 -15.42 -0.56
C ILE A 127 14.46 -16.23 -0.95
N ALA A 128 15.51 -15.55 -1.41
CA ALA A 128 16.77 -16.18 -1.72
C ALA A 128 17.45 -16.78 -0.49
N VAL A 129 17.33 -16.21 0.71
CA VAL A 129 17.88 -16.84 1.92
C VAL A 129 17.06 -18.06 2.33
N LEU A 130 15.73 -17.97 2.30
CA LEU A 130 14.81 -19.04 2.71
C LEU A 130 14.89 -20.29 1.82
N ASN A 131 15.22 -20.15 0.54
CA ASN A 131 15.35 -21.28 -0.38
C ASN A 131 16.70 -22.03 -0.29
N TRP A 132 17.63 -21.53 0.53
CA TRP A 132 18.96 -22.13 0.73
C TRP A 132 19.16 -22.67 2.16
N THR A 133 18.08 -22.72 2.95
CA THR A 133 17.99 -23.36 4.27
C THR A 133 16.97 -24.47 4.24
#